data_AF-A0A958N6Q8-F1
#
_entry.id   AF-A0A958N6Q8-F1
#
_cell.length_a   1.000
_cell.length_b   1.000
_cell.length_c   1.000
_cell.angle_alpha   90.00
_cell.angle_beta   90.00
_cell.angle_gamma   90.00
#
_symmetry.space_group_name_H-M   'P 1'
#
loop_
_entity.id
_entity.type
_entity.pdbx_description
1 polymer ?
#
loop_
_entity_poly.entity_id
_entity_poly.type
_entity_poly.pdbx_seq_one_letter_code
_entity_poly.pdbx_strand_id
1 'polypeptide(L)'
;MGKNLSLFVVVFWSCLTSAKLGQETEDLVKACQILCSTECKQLKNDLRVSIKNIDDSCTDSPHNSGVKIYNSDSCSNNLLVALTPFSDCEDLSSTGTEAWGVEVNGVCHNVPDTNLKDACFNFKAASAPNSVVIYNSDSCSSSKAMAYVNAASKCGELSNQGTQAWAVEVNGECRNFTDVSVQQACINFKSAHARAAVEAYHSDSCMPSGLIAVYSPRSKCDDFPGSGSDVWAIKINGKCENLSDMSLREACNRFKGSNF
;
A
#
# COMPACT_ATOMS: atom_id res chain seq x y z
N MET A 1 22.30 22.57 4.48
CA MET A 1 23.46 21.72 4.12
C MET A 1 24.40 22.55 3.26
N GLY A 2 25.65 22.78 3.66
CA GLY A 2 26.59 23.57 2.82
C GLY A 2 27.78 24.22 3.53
N LYS A 3 27.83 24.26 4.87
CA LYS A 3 28.94 24.93 5.59
C LYS A 3 30.11 24.01 5.97
N ASN A 4 29.91 22.69 6.07
CA ASN A 4 30.95 21.77 6.56
C ASN A 4 31.95 21.29 5.50
N LEU A 5 31.59 21.31 4.21
CA LEU A 5 32.55 20.93 3.15
C LEU A 5 33.65 21.98 2.95
N SER A 6 33.35 23.26 3.21
CA SER A 6 34.28 24.37 2.98
C SER A 6 35.43 24.37 4.00
N LEU A 7 35.17 23.96 5.24
CA LEU A 7 36.21 23.89 6.29
C LEU A 7 37.22 22.75 6.02
N PHE A 8 36.74 21.61 5.51
CA PHE A 8 37.56 20.43 5.24
C PHE A 8 38.64 20.70 4.18
N VAL A 9 38.31 21.46 3.13
CA VAL A 9 39.25 21.78 2.04
C VAL A 9 40.35 22.75 2.53
N VAL A 10 40.01 23.70 3.40
CA VAL A 10 40.97 24.68 3.93
C VAL A 10 41.98 24.02 4.89
N VAL A 11 41.52 23.11 5.76
CA VAL A 11 42.42 22.40 6.70
C VAL A 11 43.35 21.43 5.97
N PHE A 12 42.85 20.70 4.97
CA PHE A 12 43.67 19.76 4.19
C PHE A 12 44.76 20.48 3.37
N TRP A 13 44.44 21.66 2.81
CA TRP A 13 45.40 22.43 2.02
C TRP A 13 46.49 23.11 2.87
N SER A 14 46.16 23.43 4.12
CA SER A 14 47.10 24.01 5.10
C SER A 14 48.11 22.98 5.65
N CYS A 15 47.69 21.72 5.90
CA CYS A 15 48.63 20.66 6.30
C CYS A 15 49.54 20.22 5.12
N LEU A 16 49.11 20.33 3.86
CA LEU A 16 49.92 19.99 2.68
C LEU A 16 51.02 21.01 2.33
N THR A 17 50.82 22.29 2.65
CA THR A 17 51.78 23.36 2.32
C THR A 17 52.89 23.53 3.36
N SER A 18 52.71 23.02 4.58
CA SER A 18 53.68 23.17 5.68
C SER A 18 54.77 22.08 5.73
N ALA A 19 54.69 21.04 4.87
CA ALA A 19 55.63 19.92 4.86
C ALA A 19 57.00 20.22 4.21
N LYS A 20 57.36 21.49 3.98
CA LYS A 20 58.58 21.88 3.24
C LYS A 20 59.66 22.63 4.05
N LEU A 21 59.51 22.76 5.37
CA LEU A 21 60.56 23.28 6.25
C LEU A 21 60.78 22.34 7.44
N GLY A 22 61.86 21.56 7.36
CA GLY A 22 62.21 20.55 8.36
C GLY A 22 62.76 21.16 9.64
N GLN A 23 61.89 21.35 10.63
CA GLN A 23 62.14 21.08 12.06
C GLN A 23 60.91 21.39 12.94
N GLU A 24 59.90 22.10 12.43
CA GLU A 24 58.60 22.32 13.10
C GLU A 24 57.53 21.25 12.73
N THR A 25 57.94 20.20 12.02
CA THR A 25 57.02 19.23 11.42
C THR A 25 56.47 18.20 12.39
N GLU A 26 57.16 17.85 13.49
CA GLU A 26 56.64 16.84 14.42
C GLU A 26 55.46 17.34 15.26
N ASP A 27 55.52 18.58 15.76
CA ASP A 27 54.44 19.13 16.58
C ASP A 27 53.20 19.47 15.74
N LEU A 28 53.41 19.92 14.50
CA LEU A 28 52.33 20.11 13.51
C LEU A 28 51.70 18.77 13.08
N VAL A 29 52.49 17.71 12.89
CA VAL A 29 51.96 16.37 12.58
C VAL A 29 51.19 15.79 13.77
N LYS A 30 51.69 15.95 15.00
CA LYS A 30 50.98 15.53 16.21
C LYS A 30 49.68 16.33 16.40
N ALA A 31 49.69 17.64 16.15
CA ALA A 31 48.48 18.47 16.21
C ALA A 31 47.46 18.09 15.12
N CYS A 32 47.89 17.86 13.87
CA CYS A 32 47.03 17.44 12.76
C CYS A 32 46.45 16.01 13.04
N GLN A 33 47.23 15.11 13.64
CA GLN A 33 46.74 13.79 14.11
C GLN A 33 45.73 13.87 15.25
N ILE A 34 45.96 14.74 16.24
CA ILE A 34 45.04 14.94 17.38
C ILE A 34 43.72 15.55 16.89
N LEU A 35 43.78 16.56 16.01
CA LEU A 35 42.60 17.21 15.42
C LEU A 35 41.80 16.21 14.58
N CYS A 36 42.44 15.47 13.67
CA CYS A 36 41.75 14.42 12.92
C CYS A 36 41.17 13.33 13.83
N SER A 37 41.86 12.94 14.91
CA SER A 37 41.34 11.93 15.84
C SER A 37 40.14 12.41 16.65
N THR A 38 40.10 13.70 16.99
CA THR A 38 39.02 14.31 17.76
C THR A 38 37.80 14.51 16.88
N GLU A 39 37.99 15.03 15.67
CA GLU A 39 36.91 15.19 14.68
C GLU A 39 36.35 13.84 14.21
N CYS A 40 37.19 12.82 14.01
CA CYS A 40 36.70 11.46 13.72
C CYS A 40 35.92 10.85 14.89
N LYS A 41 36.35 11.07 16.14
CA LYS A 41 35.60 10.63 17.33
C LYS A 41 34.26 11.33 17.42
N GLN A 42 34.22 12.63 17.12
CA GLN A 42 33.00 13.42 17.14
C GLN A 42 32.04 12.99 16.03
N LEU A 43 32.53 12.79 14.80
CA LEU A 43 31.75 12.25 13.69
C LEU A 43 31.20 10.85 13.99
N LYS A 44 32.00 9.99 14.62
CA LYS A 44 31.58 8.65 15.05
C LYS A 44 30.49 8.70 16.14
N ASN A 45 30.60 9.66 17.05
CA ASN A 45 29.59 9.89 18.09
C ASN A 45 28.31 10.47 17.49
N ASP A 46 28.40 11.43 16.58
CA ASP A 46 27.26 12.02 15.88
C ASP A 46 26.55 10.98 15.01
N LEU A 47 27.30 10.08 14.35
CA LEU A 47 26.77 8.93 13.63
C LEU A 47 26.10 7.93 14.59
N ARG A 48 26.70 7.61 15.74
CA ARG A 48 26.07 6.73 16.74
C ARG A 48 24.79 7.33 17.32
N VAL A 49 24.79 8.62 17.62
CA VAL A 49 23.60 9.34 18.09
C VAL A 49 22.54 9.37 17.00
N SER A 50 22.92 9.63 15.74
CA SER A 50 21.98 9.61 14.62
C SER A 50 21.39 8.22 14.36
N ILE A 51 22.21 7.16 14.44
CA ILE A 51 21.76 5.77 14.30
C ILE A 51 20.86 5.38 15.48
N LYS A 52 21.23 5.75 16.71
CA LYS A 52 20.39 5.50 17.89
C LYS A 52 19.07 6.26 17.83
N ASN A 53 19.08 7.49 17.33
CA ASN A 53 17.86 8.26 17.10
C ASN A 53 17.00 7.67 15.96
N ILE A 54 17.61 6.97 14.99
CA ILE A 54 16.87 6.20 13.98
C ILE A 54 16.24 4.96 14.64
N ASP A 55 16.98 4.24 15.48
CA ASP A 55 16.52 3.06 16.23
C ASP A 55 15.38 3.40 17.22
N ASP A 56 15.53 4.52 17.95
CA ASP A 56 14.50 5.06 18.85
C ASP A 56 13.32 5.68 18.07
N SER A 57 13.52 6.16 16.83
CA SER A 57 12.42 6.60 15.95
C SER A 57 11.64 5.44 15.30
N CYS A 58 12.21 4.23 15.32
CA CYS A 58 11.57 3.02 14.81
C CYS A 58 10.75 2.29 15.89
N THR A 59 10.83 2.68 17.16
CA THR A 59 10.22 1.93 18.26
C THR A 59 9.07 2.64 19.00
N ASP A 60 8.79 3.92 18.79
CA ASP A 60 7.62 4.59 19.40
C ASP A 60 7.05 5.74 18.55
N SER A 61 6.65 5.45 17.32
CA SER A 61 5.58 6.23 16.69
C SER A 61 4.27 5.47 16.90
N PRO A 62 3.17 6.10 17.34
CA PRO A 62 1.86 5.48 17.34
C PRO A 62 1.37 5.37 15.89
N HIS A 63 2.06 4.58 15.06
CA HIS A 63 1.47 3.96 13.88
C HIS A 63 0.55 2.85 14.38
N ASN A 64 -0.52 3.25 15.06
CA ASN A 64 -1.74 2.48 15.30
C ASN A 64 -2.51 2.23 13.97
N SER A 65 -1.81 2.30 12.85
CA SER A 65 -2.27 2.18 11.47
C SER A 65 -1.77 0.86 10.88
N GLY A 66 -1.60 -0.16 11.72
CA GLY A 66 -1.20 -1.49 11.31
C GLY A 66 -2.42 -2.39 11.19
N VAL A 67 -2.38 -3.31 10.23
CA VAL A 67 -3.31 -4.43 10.19
C VAL A 67 -2.71 -5.53 11.04
N LYS A 68 -3.47 -6.15 11.94
CA LYS A 68 -2.97 -7.24 12.78
C LYS A 68 -3.78 -8.50 12.51
N ILE A 69 -3.11 -9.64 12.37
CA ILE A 69 -3.77 -10.93 12.14
C ILE A 69 -3.65 -11.78 13.40
N TYR A 70 -4.74 -12.40 13.80
CA TYR A 70 -4.87 -13.19 15.02
C TYR A 70 -5.37 -14.59 14.74
N ASN A 71 -4.95 -15.53 15.58
CA ASN A 71 -5.63 -16.81 15.77
C ASN A 71 -6.74 -16.62 16.83
N SER A 72 -7.68 -15.71 16.56
CA SER A 72 -8.83 -15.41 17.42
C SER A 72 -9.84 -14.52 16.70
N ASP A 73 -11.10 -14.95 16.62
CA ASP A 73 -12.23 -14.18 16.05
C ASP A 73 -12.50 -12.84 16.77
N SER A 74 -11.93 -12.66 17.96
CA SER A 74 -12.13 -11.50 18.83
C SER A 74 -10.93 -10.54 18.89
N CYS A 75 -9.83 -10.88 18.21
CA CYS A 75 -8.57 -10.12 18.23
C CYS A 75 -8.04 -9.82 19.65
N SER A 76 -8.46 -10.61 20.65
CA SER A 76 -8.16 -10.34 22.06
C SER A 76 -6.85 -10.96 22.53
N ASN A 77 -6.35 -12.00 21.85
CA ASN A 77 -5.10 -12.72 22.11
C ASN A 77 -4.62 -13.46 20.84
N ASN A 78 -3.43 -14.06 20.89
CA ASN A 78 -2.83 -14.84 19.80
C ASN A 78 -2.54 -14.02 18.52
N LEU A 79 -1.89 -12.86 18.68
CA LEU A 79 -1.35 -12.11 17.56
C LEU A 79 -0.33 -12.97 16.81
N LEU A 80 -0.54 -13.15 15.51
CA LEU A 80 0.36 -13.88 14.63
C LEU A 80 1.34 -12.94 13.96
N VAL A 81 0.84 -11.85 13.39
CA VAL A 81 1.66 -10.88 12.65
C VAL A 81 0.99 -9.51 12.62
N ALA A 82 1.81 -8.45 12.63
CA ALA A 82 1.41 -7.09 12.30
C ALA A 82 1.91 -6.73 10.90
N LEU A 83 1.04 -6.10 10.11
CA LEU A 83 1.23 -5.82 8.70
C LEU A 83 1.20 -4.33 8.41
N THR A 84 1.93 -3.97 7.37
CA THR A 84 1.87 -2.68 6.68
C THR A 84 1.45 -2.93 5.23
N PRO A 85 1.09 -1.88 4.46
CA PRO A 85 0.79 -2.04 3.04
C PRO A 85 1.95 -2.59 2.21
N PHE A 86 3.18 -2.53 2.74
CA PHE A 86 4.40 -3.00 2.10
C PHE A 86 4.88 -4.35 2.62
N SER A 87 4.13 -4.99 3.52
CA SER A 87 4.49 -6.31 4.03
C SER A 87 4.60 -7.33 2.89
N ASP A 88 5.71 -8.06 2.89
CA ASP A 88 5.91 -9.20 2.02
C ASP A 88 5.19 -10.40 2.63
N CYS A 89 4.21 -10.93 1.88
CA CYS A 89 3.42 -12.06 2.34
C CYS A 89 3.99 -13.39 1.82
N GLU A 90 4.96 -13.36 0.90
CA GLU A 90 5.45 -14.58 0.25
C GLU A 90 6.09 -15.56 1.23
N ASP A 91 6.76 -15.03 2.26
CA ASP A 91 7.47 -15.77 3.30
C ASP A 91 6.57 -16.32 4.42
N LEU A 92 5.28 -15.96 4.41
CA LEU A 92 4.34 -16.42 5.44
C LEU A 92 3.85 -17.85 5.17
N SER A 93 3.50 -18.56 6.24
CA SER A 93 2.96 -19.92 6.17
C SER A 93 1.72 -19.95 5.27
N SER A 94 1.77 -20.80 4.25
CA SER A 94 0.62 -21.15 3.40
C SER A 94 -0.07 -22.43 3.86
N THR A 95 0.32 -22.97 5.02
CA THR A 95 -0.20 -24.24 5.57
C THR A 95 -1.02 -23.98 6.82
N GLY A 96 -2.05 -24.81 7.04
CA GLY A 96 -2.93 -24.69 8.20
C GLY A 96 -3.98 -23.58 8.10
N THR A 97 -4.78 -23.46 9.15
CA THR A 97 -5.81 -22.42 9.33
C THR A 97 -5.45 -21.62 10.57
N GLU A 98 -4.49 -20.71 10.41
CA GLU A 98 -3.89 -19.98 11.53
C GLU A 98 -4.61 -18.65 11.77
N ALA A 99 -5.22 -18.04 10.75
CA ALA A 99 -5.80 -16.71 10.81
C ALA A 99 -7.34 -16.73 10.83
N TRP A 100 -7.94 -16.29 11.94
CA TRP A 100 -9.41 -16.27 12.16
C TRP A 100 -9.93 -14.85 12.48
N GLY A 101 -9.04 -13.94 12.88
CA GLY A 101 -9.39 -12.55 13.13
C GLY A 101 -8.37 -11.59 12.53
N VAL A 102 -8.87 -10.45 12.05
CA VAL A 102 -8.04 -9.36 11.55
C VAL A 102 -8.47 -8.07 12.23
N GLU A 103 -7.55 -7.36 12.87
CA GLU A 103 -7.80 -6.01 13.38
C GLU A 103 -7.33 -4.98 12.36
N VAL A 104 -8.25 -4.12 11.94
CA VAL A 104 -7.99 -2.99 11.05
C VAL A 104 -8.36 -1.71 11.80
N ASN A 105 -7.38 -0.81 11.98
CA ASN A 105 -7.58 0.47 12.66
C ASN A 105 -8.26 0.32 14.05
N GLY A 106 -7.90 -0.72 14.80
CA GLY A 106 -8.44 -1.00 16.13
C GLY A 106 -9.81 -1.68 16.16
N VAL A 107 -10.41 -1.98 15.01
CA VAL A 107 -11.66 -2.74 14.91
C VAL A 107 -11.32 -4.19 14.55
N CYS A 108 -11.81 -5.13 15.32
CA CYS A 108 -11.66 -6.55 15.02
C CYS A 108 -12.71 -7.03 14.01
N HIS A 109 -12.26 -7.81 13.03
CA HIS A 109 -13.07 -8.46 12.03
C HIS A 109 -12.87 -9.97 12.16
N ASN A 110 -13.96 -10.70 12.41
CA ASN A 110 -13.96 -12.15 12.23
C ASN A 110 -13.89 -12.44 10.72
N VAL A 111 -12.91 -13.22 10.29
CA VAL A 111 -12.69 -13.57 8.89
C VAL A 111 -12.78 -15.09 8.73
N PRO A 112 -13.15 -15.60 7.54
CA PRO A 112 -13.08 -17.03 7.29
C PRO A 112 -11.69 -17.57 7.62
N ASP A 113 -11.64 -18.66 8.39
CA ASP A 113 -10.41 -19.33 8.77
C ASP A 113 -9.54 -19.59 7.54
N THR A 114 -8.33 -19.05 7.56
CA THR A 114 -7.42 -19.15 6.43
C THR A 114 -5.97 -19.27 6.89
N ASN A 115 -5.06 -19.51 5.95
CA ASN A 115 -3.64 -19.51 6.23
C ASN A 115 -3.11 -18.06 6.35
N LEU A 116 -1.97 -17.90 7.02
CA LEU A 116 -1.42 -16.58 7.32
C LEU A 116 -1.06 -15.78 6.05
N LYS A 117 -0.60 -16.47 5.00
CA LYS A 117 -0.27 -15.87 3.69
C LYS A 117 -1.49 -15.29 2.99
N ASP A 118 -2.58 -16.04 2.92
CA ASP A 118 -3.86 -15.61 2.34
C ASP A 118 -4.43 -14.40 3.11
N ALA A 119 -4.46 -14.46 4.44
CA ALA A 119 -4.90 -13.33 5.26
C ALA A 119 -4.01 -12.10 5.04
N CYS A 120 -2.70 -12.27 4.89
CA CYS A 120 -1.79 -11.16 4.59
C CYS A 120 -2.11 -10.52 3.23
N PHE A 121 -2.26 -11.29 2.16
CA PHE A 121 -2.59 -10.72 0.85
C PHE A 121 -3.95 -10.03 0.83
N ASN A 122 -4.95 -10.63 1.48
CA ASN A 122 -6.29 -10.07 1.55
C ASN A 122 -6.36 -8.77 2.35
N PHE A 123 -5.59 -8.61 3.44
CA PHE A 123 -5.81 -7.50 4.37
C PHE A 123 -4.67 -6.48 4.45
N LYS A 124 -3.45 -6.75 3.94
CA LYS A 124 -2.32 -5.80 4.09
C LYS A 124 -2.59 -4.39 3.59
N ALA A 125 -3.47 -4.24 2.59
CA ALA A 125 -3.77 -2.94 2.01
C ALA A 125 -4.73 -2.10 2.87
N ALA A 126 -5.29 -2.62 3.97
CA ALA A 126 -6.32 -1.93 4.75
C ALA A 126 -5.84 -0.64 5.43
N SER A 127 -4.53 -0.52 5.67
CA SER A 127 -3.91 0.70 6.19
C SER A 127 -3.40 1.63 5.09
N ALA A 128 -3.56 1.29 3.82
CA ALA A 128 -3.16 2.15 2.73
C ALA A 128 -4.18 3.28 2.54
N PRO A 129 -3.74 4.53 2.34
CA PRO A 129 -4.65 5.57 1.89
C PRO A 129 -5.20 5.15 0.53
N ASN A 130 -6.51 5.22 0.34
CA ASN A 130 -7.23 4.81 -0.87
C ASN A 130 -7.41 3.29 -1.05
N SER A 131 -7.42 2.52 0.05
CA SER A 131 -7.91 1.14 -0.01
C SER A 131 -9.41 1.08 -0.24
N VAL A 132 -9.82 0.12 -1.03
CA VAL A 132 -11.20 -0.26 -1.29
C VAL A 132 -11.48 -1.56 -0.55
N VAL A 133 -12.64 -1.67 0.09
CA VAL A 133 -13.02 -2.87 0.85
C VAL A 133 -14.02 -3.69 0.04
N ILE A 134 -13.74 -4.97 -0.12
CA ILE A 134 -14.58 -5.94 -0.81
C ILE A 134 -15.33 -6.76 0.22
N TYR A 135 -16.63 -6.97 0.01
CA TYR A 135 -17.54 -7.64 0.94
C TYR A 135 -18.37 -8.74 0.28
N ASN A 136 -18.81 -9.69 1.10
CA ASN A 136 -19.93 -10.60 0.80
C ASN A 136 -21.17 -10.19 1.60
N SER A 137 -21.53 -8.90 1.53
CA SER A 137 -22.66 -8.35 2.27
C SER A 137 -23.15 -7.04 1.66
N ASP A 138 -24.46 -6.97 1.39
CA ASP A 138 -25.12 -5.80 0.79
C ASP A 138 -25.08 -4.54 1.66
N SER A 139 -24.71 -4.68 2.94
CA SER A 139 -24.60 -3.57 3.88
C SER A 139 -23.16 -3.14 4.15
N CYS A 140 -22.18 -3.77 3.49
CA CYS A 140 -20.74 -3.56 3.75
C CYS A 140 -20.41 -3.65 5.25
N SER A 141 -21.03 -4.61 5.93
CA SER A 141 -20.74 -4.87 7.34
C SER A 141 -19.26 -5.21 7.49
N SER A 142 -18.57 -4.54 8.42
CA SER A 142 -17.14 -4.75 8.68
C SER A 142 -16.80 -6.23 8.94
N SER A 143 -17.67 -6.96 9.64
CA SER A 143 -17.55 -8.41 9.89
C SER A 143 -17.69 -9.31 8.65
N LYS A 144 -17.94 -8.72 7.48
CA LYS A 144 -18.11 -9.37 6.18
C LYS A 144 -17.08 -8.88 5.15
N ALA A 145 -16.06 -8.15 5.60
CA ALA A 145 -14.94 -7.75 4.76
C ALA A 145 -14.13 -8.99 4.35
N MET A 146 -13.87 -9.11 3.07
CA MET A 146 -13.16 -10.24 2.46
C MET A 146 -11.73 -9.88 2.11
N ALA A 147 -11.53 -8.65 1.62
CA ALA A 147 -10.24 -8.13 1.22
C ALA A 147 -10.25 -6.60 1.20
N TYR A 148 -9.07 -6.03 1.41
CA TYR A 148 -8.75 -4.64 1.16
C TYR A 148 -7.81 -4.58 -0.04
N VAL A 149 -8.15 -3.75 -1.02
CA VAL A 149 -7.40 -3.66 -2.27
C VAL A 149 -7.10 -2.23 -2.65
N ASN A 150 -5.99 -2.01 -3.35
CA ASN A 150 -5.63 -0.73 -3.91
C ASN A 150 -4.89 -0.93 -5.24
N ALA A 151 -4.46 0.15 -5.87
CA ALA A 151 -3.78 0.09 -7.17
C ALA A 151 -2.53 -0.82 -7.18
N ALA A 152 -1.87 -1.03 -6.03
CA ALA A 152 -0.70 -1.90 -5.89
C ALA A 152 -1.05 -3.37 -5.62
N SER A 153 -2.29 -3.70 -5.21
CA SER A 153 -2.71 -5.07 -4.95
C SER A 153 -2.54 -5.96 -6.18
N LYS A 154 -1.89 -7.11 -6.02
CA LYS A 154 -1.77 -8.12 -7.06
C LYS A 154 -2.96 -9.08 -6.93
N CYS A 155 -4.01 -8.85 -7.71
CA CYS A 155 -5.27 -9.55 -7.52
C CYS A 155 -5.16 -11.07 -7.62
N GLY A 156 -4.22 -11.62 -8.38
CA GLY A 156 -4.00 -13.07 -8.48
C GLY A 156 -3.46 -13.73 -7.20
N GLU A 157 -2.96 -12.94 -6.23
CA GLU A 157 -2.47 -13.44 -4.93
C GLU A 157 -3.58 -13.45 -3.86
N LEU A 158 -4.78 -12.91 -4.16
CA LEU A 158 -5.89 -12.94 -3.22
C LEU A 158 -6.52 -14.33 -3.14
N SER A 159 -6.90 -14.72 -1.93
CA SER A 159 -7.59 -15.99 -1.69
C SER A 159 -9.03 -15.94 -2.20
N ASN A 160 -9.46 -17.01 -2.87
CA ASN A 160 -10.84 -17.22 -3.32
C ASN A 160 -11.62 -18.21 -2.43
N GLN A 161 -11.13 -18.52 -1.23
CA GLN A 161 -11.74 -19.60 -0.43
C GLN A 161 -13.22 -19.32 -0.11
N GLY A 162 -14.07 -20.14 -0.74
CA GLY A 162 -15.46 -20.41 -0.35
C GLY A 162 -16.49 -19.30 -0.54
N THR A 163 -16.15 -18.16 -1.14
CA THR A 163 -17.05 -16.99 -1.10
C THR A 163 -16.99 -16.14 -2.37
N GLN A 164 -18.16 -15.77 -2.87
CA GLN A 164 -18.33 -14.71 -3.86
C GLN A 164 -18.37 -13.36 -3.13
N ALA A 165 -17.80 -12.35 -3.76
CA ALA A 165 -17.98 -10.97 -3.39
C ALA A 165 -19.11 -10.38 -4.22
N TRP A 166 -19.93 -9.53 -3.60
CA TRP A 166 -21.07 -8.86 -4.26
C TRP A 166 -21.31 -7.45 -3.76
N ALA A 167 -20.43 -6.92 -2.90
CA ALA A 167 -20.47 -5.53 -2.48
C ALA A 167 -19.07 -4.95 -2.27
N VAL A 168 -18.94 -3.64 -2.52
CA VAL A 168 -17.71 -2.88 -2.40
C VAL A 168 -18.00 -1.56 -1.70
N GLU A 169 -17.11 -1.14 -0.81
CA GLU A 169 -17.17 0.21 -0.25
C GLU A 169 -16.23 1.13 -1.03
N VAL A 170 -16.80 2.12 -1.70
CA VAL A 170 -16.07 3.14 -2.46
C VAL A 170 -16.49 4.51 -1.95
N ASN A 171 -15.51 5.29 -1.47
CA ASN A 171 -15.75 6.63 -0.88
C ASN A 171 -16.74 6.62 0.30
N GLY A 172 -16.73 5.56 1.12
CA GLY A 172 -17.65 5.40 2.27
C GLY A 172 -19.07 5.00 1.89
N GLU A 173 -19.34 4.74 0.60
CA GLU A 173 -20.62 4.23 0.14
C GLU A 173 -20.51 2.73 -0.17
N CYS A 174 -21.41 1.94 0.41
CA CYS A 174 -21.57 0.55 0.02
C CYS A 174 -22.30 0.46 -1.32
N ARG A 175 -21.73 -0.29 -2.26
CA ARG A 175 -22.28 -0.51 -3.60
C ARG A 175 -22.29 -1.98 -3.93
N ASN A 176 -23.46 -2.50 -4.30
CA ASN A 176 -23.61 -3.88 -4.72
C ASN A 176 -23.23 -4.03 -6.19
N PHE A 177 -22.71 -5.20 -6.52
CA PHE A 177 -22.36 -5.60 -7.87
C PHE A 177 -22.67 -7.10 -8.05
N THR A 178 -22.68 -7.57 -9.29
CA THR A 178 -22.92 -9.00 -9.58
C THR A 178 -21.87 -9.88 -8.92
N ASP A 179 -22.30 -10.94 -8.26
CA ASP A 179 -21.46 -11.91 -7.59
C ASP A 179 -20.27 -12.37 -8.46
N VAL A 180 -19.06 -12.09 -7.99
CA VAL A 180 -17.82 -12.53 -8.64
C VAL A 180 -16.82 -13.05 -7.60
N SER A 181 -15.72 -13.64 -8.06
CA SER A 181 -14.63 -14.02 -7.14
C SER A 181 -13.99 -12.77 -6.52
N VAL A 182 -13.34 -12.93 -5.35
CA VAL A 182 -12.60 -11.84 -4.70
C VAL A 182 -11.50 -11.30 -5.61
N GLN A 183 -10.83 -12.18 -6.37
CA GLN A 183 -9.83 -11.78 -7.35
C GLN A 183 -10.44 -10.92 -8.47
N GLN A 184 -11.61 -11.28 -8.98
CA GLN A 184 -12.28 -10.48 -10.00
C GLN A 184 -12.82 -9.16 -9.43
N ALA A 185 -13.37 -9.15 -8.22
CA ALA A 185 -13.74 -7.92 -7.53
C ALA A 185 -12.52 -7.00 -7.31
N CYS A 186 -11.35 -7.56 -6.98
CA CYS A 186 -10.11 -6.81 -6.92
C CYS A 186 -9.76 -6.18 -8.27
N ILE A 187 -9.81 -6.95 -9.37
CA ILE A 187 -9.57 -6.42 -10.72
C ILE A 187 -10.55 -5.28 -11.03
N ASN A 188 -11.83 -5.49 -10.70
CA ASN A 188 -12.91 -4.55 -10.94
C ASN A 188 -12.75 -3.24 -10.16
N PHE A 189 -12.27 -3.27 -8.91
CA PHE A 189 -12.37 -2.11 -8.03
C PHE A 189 -11.07 -1.58 -7.46
N LYS A 190 -9.92 -2.23 -7.66
CA LYS A 190 -8.61 -1.77 -7.12
C LYS A 190 -8.20 -0.36 -7.55
N SER A 191 -8.84 0.17 -8.59
CA SER A 191 -8.57 1.52 -9.12
C SER A 191 -9.65 2.55 -8.74
N ALA A 192 -10.58 2.23 -7.82
CA ALA A 192 -11.73 3.11 -7.53
C ALA A 192 -11.36 4.52 -7.07
N HIS A 193 -10.21 4.65 -6.42
CA HIS A 193 -9.68 5.93 -5.95
C HIS A 193 -8.53 6.49 -6.81
N ALA A 194 -8.31 5.91 -8.01
CA ALA A 194 -7.31 6.44 -8.92
C ALA A 194 -7.72 7.82 -9.46
N ARG A 195 -6.73 8.67 -9.76
CA ARG A 195 -7.00 9.89 -10.52
C ARG A 195 -7.46 9.53 -11.93
N ALA A 196 -8.46 10.26 -12.43
CA ALA A 196 -9.12 9.96 -13.71
C ALA A 196 -9.66 8.52 -13.78
N ALA A 197 -10.21 8.04 -12.66
CA ALA A 197 -10.98 6.81 -12.63
C ALA A 197 -12.25 6.96 -13.47
N VAL A 198 -12.60 5.90 -14.17
CA VAL A 198 -13.83 5.76 -14.95
C VAL A 198 -14.63 4.65 -14.30
N GLU A 199 -15.83 4.99 -13.85
CA GLU A 199 -16.78 4.03 -13.31
C GLU A 199 -17.64 3.48 -14.45
N ALA A 200 -17.77 2.16 -14.55
CA ALA A 200 -18.58 1.48 -15.55
C ALA A 200 -19.85 0.92 -14.91
N TYR A 201 -20.97 1.05 -15.63
CA TYR A 201 -22.29 0.75 -15.12
C TYR A 201 -23.10 -0.14 -16.05
N HIS A 202 -23.85 -1.07 -15.46
CA HIS A 202 -24.97 -1.78 -16.05
C HIS A 202 -26.28 -0.99 -15.83
N SER A 203 -26.27 0.29 -16.20
CA SER A 203 -27.39 1.23 -16.07
C SER A 203 -27.14 2.45 -16.94
N ASP A 204 -28.08 2.79 -17.83
CA ASP A 204 -28.01 3.95 -18.74
C ASP A 204 -27.86 5.30 -18.03
N SER A 205 -28.14 5.34 -16.72
CA SER A 205 -28.14 6.55 -15.89
C SER A 205 -27.07 6.55 -14.79
N CYS A 206 -26.10 5.63 -14.87
CA CYS A 206 -25.05 5.47 -13.86
C CYS A 206 -25.60 5.33 -12.43
N MET A 207 -26.69 4.57 -12.28
CA MET A 207 -27.29 4.31 -10.98
C MET A 207 -26.30 3.54 -10.10
N PRO A 208 -26.13 3.88 -8.81
CA PRO A 208 -25.17 3.22 -7.92
C PRO A 208 -25.32 1.69 -7.86
N SER A 209 -26.55 1.18 -7.95
CA SER A 209 -26.87 -0.26 -7.97
C SER A 209 -26.41 -0.99 -9.24
N GLY A 210 -26.00 -0.26 -10.26
CA GLY A 210 -25.49 -0.82 -11.52
C GLY A 210 -23.98 -0.74 -11.65
N LEU A 211 -23.23 -0.31 -10.63
CA LEU A 211 -21.77 -0.22 -10.72
C LEU A 211 -21.17 -1.62 -10.89
N ILE A 212 -20.39 -1.84 -11.95
CA ILE A 212 -19.77 -3.15 -12.23
C ILE A 212 -18.25 -3.14 -12.12
N ALA A 213 -17.60 -2.01 -12.36
CA ALA A 213 -16.16 -1.86 -12.22
C ALA A 213 -15.73 -0.38 -12.22
N VAL A 214 -14.49 -0.14 -11.79
CA VAL A 214 -13.80 1.14 -11.87
C VAL A 214 -12.38 0.93 -12.37
N TYR A 215 -12.04 1.53 -13.51
CA TYR A 215 -10.71 1.45 -14.11
C TYR A 215 -10.04 2.81 -14.24
N SER A 216 -8.72 2.80 -14.35
CA SER A 216 -7.89 4.01 -14.45
C SER A 216 -7.00 3.95 -15.69
N PRO A 217 -6.24 5.01 -16.01
CA PRO A 217 -5.30 5.00 -17.13
C PRO A 217 -4.24 3.89 -17.04
N ARG A 218 -4.01 3.34 -15.84
CA ARG A 218 -3.03 2.27 -15.56
C ARG A 218 -3.66 0.88 -15.51
N SER A 219 -4.98 0.76 -15.64
CA SER A 219 -5.65 -0.54 -15.64
C SER A 219 -5.24 -1.36 -16.87
N LYS A 220 -4.99 -2.64 -16.66
CA LYS A 220 -4.74 -3.61 -17.72
C LYS A 220 -6.09 -4.12 -18.22
N CYS A 221 -6.53 -3.63 -19.38
CA CYS A 221 -7.90 -3.93 -19.84
C CYS A 221 -8.14 -5.41 -20.14
N ASP A 222 -7.09 -6.16 -20.46
CA ASP A 222 -7.17 -7.60 -20.71
C ASP A 222 -7.57 -8.42 -19.48
N ASP A 223 -7.43 -7.85 -18.28
CA ASP A 223 -7.87 -8.46 -17.02
C ASP A 223 -9.42 -8.41 -16.87
N PHE A 224 -10.11 -7.58 -17.67
CA PHE A 224 -11.59 -7.53 -17.67
C PHE A 224 -12.20 -8.56 -18.62
N PRO A 225 -13.43 -9.03 -18.35
CA PRO A 225 -14.20 -9.86 -19.27
C PRO A 225 -14.32 -9.20 -20.66
N GLY A 226 -13.95 -9.95 -21.69
CA GLY A 226 -14.00 -9.52 -23.09
C GLY A 226 -15.28 -9.94 -23.83
N SER A 227 -16.16 -10.69 -23.16
CA SER A 227 -17.45 -11.16 -23.69
C SER A 227 -18.54 -10.76 -22.72
N GLY A 228 -19.70 -10.36 -23.26
CA GLY A 228 -20.81 -9.82 -22.47
C GLY A 228 -21.15 -8.38 -22.90
N SER A 229 -22.41 -8.00 -22.72
CA SER A 229 -22.93 -6.65 -22.92
C SER A 229 -23.22 -6.05 -21.55
N ASP A 230 -22.13 -5.84 -20.81
CA ASP A 230 -22.23 -5.57 -19.37
C ASP A 230 -22.14 -4.07 -19.05
N VAL A 231 -21.62 -3.26 -19.97
CA VAL A 231 -21.48 -1.81 -19.81
C VAL A 231 -22.50 -1.08 -20.67
N TRP A 232 -23.43 -0.39 -20.01
CA TRP A 232 -24.45 0.45 -20.64
C TRP A 232 -24.11 1.93 -20.48
N ALA A 233 -23.44 2.31 -19.40
CA ALA A 233 -22.97 3.69 -19.21
C ALA A 233 -21.62 3.74 -18.52
N ILE A 234 -20.97 4.90 -18.63
CA ILE A 234 -19.76 5.23 -17.89
C ILE A 234 -19.92 6.56 -17.17
N LYS A 235 -19.20 6.73 -16.07
CA LYS A 235 -19.09 8.01 -15.36
C LYS A 235 -17.65 8.47 -15.36
N ILE A 236 -17.41 9.66 -15.91
CA ILE A 236 -16.09 10.29 -16.01
C ILE A 236 -16.21 11.69 -15.41
N ASN A 237 -15.34 12.02 -14.45
CA ASN A 237 -15.35 13.33 -13.78
C ASN A 237 -16.74 13.73 -13.24
N GLY A 238 -17.51 12.76 -12.75
CA GLY A 238 -18.85 12.98 -12.22
C GLY A 238 -19.97 13.00 -13.27
N LYS A 239 -19.65 13.08 -14.56
CA LYS A 239 -20.62 13.09 -15.65
C LYS A 239 -20.92 11.67 -16.14
N CYS A 240 -22.19 11.31 -16.18
CA CYS A 240 -22.65 10.05 -16.76
C CYS A 240 -22.82 10.20 -18.27
N GLU A 241 -22.34 9.22 -19.03
CA GLU A 241 -22.51 9.11 -20.47
C GLU A 241 -23.09 7.73 -20.79
N ASN A 242 -24.25 7.72 -21.44
CA ASN A 242 -24.87 6.50 -21.94
C ASN A 242 -24.09 6.00 -23.17
N LEU A 243 -23.93 4.69 -23.28
CA LEU A 243 -23.17 4.03 -24.34
C LEU A 243 -24.06 3.07 -25.11
N SER A 244 -23.60 2.68 -26.29
CA SER A 244 -24.07 1.42 -26.88
C SER A 244 -23.44 0.28 -26.10
N ASP A 245 -24.24 -0.71 -25.73
CA ASP A 245 -23.82 -1.88 -24.96
C ASP A 245 -22.50 -2.46 -25.47
N MET A 246 -21.54 -2.60 -24.56
CA MET A 246 -20.24 -3.16 -24.88
C MET A 246 -19.68 -3.98 -23.71
N SER A 247 -18.66 -4.77 -24.00
CA SER A 247 -17.93 -5.51 -22.97
C SER A 247 -17.14 -4.56 -22.06
N LEU A 248 -16.89 -4.99 -20.83
CA LEU A 248 -16.10 -4.21 -19.88
C LEU A 248 -14.66 -3.98 -20.37
N ARG A 249 -14.07 -4.95 -21.08
CA ARG A 249 -12.77 -4.80 -21.74
C ARG A 249 -12.80 -3.74 -22.82
N GLU A 250 -13.83 -3.71 -23.66
CA GLU A 250 -13.98 -2.71 -24.72
C GLU A 250 -14.14 -1.30 -24.13
N ALA A 251 -15.00 -1.15 -23.13
CA ALA A 251 -15.17 0.12 -22.42
C ALA A 251 -13.84 0.58 -21.80
N CYS A 252 -13.11 -0.31 -21.11
CA CYS A 252 -11.80 0.00 -20.57
C CYS A 252 -10.82 0.49 -21.65
N ASN A 253 -10.72 -0.23 -22.78
CA ASN A 253 -9.80 0.14 -23.86
C ASN A 253 -10.16 1.49 -24.48
N ARG A 254 -11.46 1.79 -24.59
CA ARG A 254 -11.97 3.02 -25.19
C ARG A 254 -11.88 4.23 -24.29
N PHE A 255 -12.10 4.07 -22.98
CA PHE A 255 -12.29 5.21 -22.07
C PHE A 255 -11.22 5.35 -20.98
N LYS A 256 -10.28 4.41 -20.82
CA LYS A 256 -9.18 4.61 -19.87
C LYS A 256 -8.38 5.87 -20.25
N GLY A 257 -8.11 6.75 -19.29
CA GLY A 257 -7.38 7.99 -19.56
C GLY A 257 -8.21 9.13 -20.13
N SER A 258 -9.53 8.94 -20.30
CA SER A 258 -10.42 10.04 -20.67
C SER A 258 -10.50 11.09 -19.56
N ASN A 259 -10.27 12.35 -19.93
CA ASN A 259 -10.55 13.52 -19.13
C ASN A 259 -11.55 14.37 -19.92
N PHE A 260 -12.84 14.08 -19.80
CA PHE A 260 -13.88 14.98 -20.32
C PHE A 260 -14.00 16.21 -19.43
#